data_AF-A0A6N9PAQ6-F1
#
_entry.id   AF-A0A6N9PAQ6-F1
#
_cell.length_a   1.000
_cell.length_b   1.000
_cell.length_c   1.000
_cell.angle_alpha   90.00
_cell.angle_beta   90.00
_cell.angle_gamma   90.00
#
_symmetry.space_group_name_H-M   'P 1'
#
loop_
_entity.id
_entity.type
_entity.pdbx_description
1 polymer ?
#
loop_
_entity_poly.entity_id
_entity_poly.type
_entity_poly.pdbx_seq_one_letter_code
_entity_poly.pdbx_strand_id
1 'polypeptide(L)'
;MTLEKLSLNVYDEYRDTIDRYMELIPCEQRDKVDTATVHIMYAIQDINNQIEKYNLGKLDISIFYQMMIKTDFLISIIETLYEIFEANKKRRDIWGTDYHIIQKFRLYRSLTLAHPLETTRYEEFGFGRENEKWCQDIHVKGKMESSFFSEIKDADFVMEIMEKGKSFPNRKPIYIQKDILSATSICLQHLQSFTHSIFLKLISLKETLKSTPIEANKEMCIKDYINSLVKDLEKRYPTEIEKIVYEDNTTEVNCILYQALEYLDYYFTDPMREEQYRAYKSEIEQAIHEYGSSVQNMDLEETQAHEKLSGLLYPNCSALCDKSSIEQVHYRYEKVAMYLSNSKERSIETAIEKLKKYSYDGCRNVGVCTNAEWGAIQLFTLQDELNPYFQIDFNVTDKELFLQFCTALYHASKSL
;
A
#
# COMPACT_ATOMS: atom_id res chain seq x y z
N MET A 1 -5.06 8.13 36.50
CA MET A 1 -4.23 8.68 35.41
C MET A 1 -4.78 8.11 34.11
N THR A 2 -4.89 8.92 33.07
CA THR A 2 -5.34 8.46 31.74
C THR A 2 -4.10 8.28 30.86
N LEU A 3 -3.97 7.13 30.23
CA LEU A 3 -2.88 6.84 29.29
C LEU A 3 -3.26 7.38 27.90
N GLU A 4 -2.30 7.99 27.22
CA GLU A 4 -2.47 8.51 25.86
C GLU A 4 -2.26 7.41 24.83
N LYS A 5 -3.08 7.41 23.77
CA LYS A 5 -2.91 6.50 22.64
C LYS A 5 -1.68 6.87 21.81
N LEU A 6 -1.07 5.85 21.23
CA LEU A 6 -0.01 5.96 20.24
C LEU A 6 -0.58 6.48 18.91
N SER A 7 0.16 7.39 18.26
CA SER A 7 -0.17 7.91 16.93
C SER A 7 0.16 6.88 15.83
N LEU A 8 -0.71 6.77 14.83
CA LEU A 8 -0.47 5.96 13.62
C LEU A 8 0.37 6.70 12.57
N ASN A 9 0.54 8.02 12.67
CA ASN A 9 1.27 8.79 11.67
C ASN A 9 2.71 8.29 11.46
N VAL A 10 3.38 7.84 12.53
CA VAL A 10 4.74 7.29 12.46
C VAL A 10 4.79 6.03 11.59
N TYR A 11 3.72 5.22 11.60
CA TYR A 11 3.60 4.03 10.76
C TYR A 11 3.34 4.40 9.30
N ASP A 12 2.43 5.34 9.02
CA ASP A 12 2.14 5.75 7.64
C ASP A 12 3.37 6.38 6.97
N GLU A 13 4.05 7.30 7.67
CA GLU A 13 5.31 7.90 7.19
C GLU A 13 6.40 6.84 6.92
N TYR A 14 6.52 5.85 7.82
CA TYR A 14 7.45 4.74 7.67
C TYR A 14 7.13 3.90 6.43
N ARG A 15 5.87 3.44 6.29
CA ARG A 15 5.44 2.58 5.19
C ARG A 15 5.70 3.27 3.85
N ASP A 16 5.20 4.49 3.70
CA ASP A 16 5.27 5.20 2.42
C ASP A 16 6.73 5.49 2.01
N THR A 17 7.58 5.83 2.98
CA THR A 17 9.02 6.06 2.73
C THR A 17 9.74 4.77 2.34
N ILE A 18 9.48 3.68 3.05
CA ILE A 18 10.17 2.40 2.88
C ILE A 18 9.74 1.72 1.59
N ASP A 19 8.45 1.72 1.28
CA ASP A 19 7.91 1.16 0.04
C ASP A 19 8.52 1.89 -1.17
N ARG A 20 8.53 3.22 -1.15
CA ARG A 20 9.13 4.02 -2.25
C ARG A 20 10.64 3.83 -2.34
N TYR A 21 11.34 3.66 -1.22
CA TYR A 21 12.77 3.40 -1.22
C TYR A 21 13.10 2.00 -1.77
N MET A 22 12.37 0.96 -1.33
CA MET A 22 12.58 -0.42 -1.77
C MET A 22 12.12 -0.67 -3.21
N GLU A 23 11.18 0.13 -3.70
CA GLU A 23 10.85 0.17 -5.13
C GLU A 23 12.09 0.54 -5.95
N LEU A 24 12.75 1.65 -5.62
CA LEU A 24 13.92 2.14 -6.38
C LEU A 24 15.20 1.35 -6.10
N ILE A 25 15.34 0.80 -4.90
CA ILE A 25 16.48 -0.03 -4.49
C ILE A 25 15.94 -1.38 -4.02
N PRO A 26 15.89 -2.38 -4.92
CA PRO A 26 15.39 -3.70 -4.56
C PRO A 26 16.12 -4.27 -3.34
N CYS A 27 15.34 -4.75 -2.37
CA CYS A 27 15.85 -5.37 -1.16
C CYS A 27 15.72 -6.89 -1.23
N GLU A 28 16.82 -7.63 -1.10
CA GLU A 28 16.78 -9.11 -1.04
C GLU A 28 15.96 -9.64 0.15
N GLN A 29 15.82 -8.84 1.21
CA GLN A 29 15.07 -9.19 2.41
C GLN A 29 13.68 -8.53 2.44
N ARG A 30 13.11 -8.19 1.27
CA ARG A 30 11.81 -7.51 1.15
C ARG A 30 10.71 -8.18 1.97
N ASP A 31 10.54 -9.50 1.87
CA ASP A 31 9.52 -10.23 2.65
C ASP A 31 9.61 -9.99 4.16
N LYS A 32 10.84 -9.84 4.69
CA LYS A 32 11.04 -9.54 6.12
C LYS A 32 10.66 -8.10 6.45
N VAL A 33 10.95 -7.16 5.56
CA VAL A 33 10.56 -5.75 5.72
C VAL A 33 9.04 -5.64 5.64
N ASP A 34 8.39 -6.27 4.66
CA ASP A 34 6.93 -6.27 4.51
C ASP A 34 6.25 -6.89 5.74
N THR A 35 6.80 -8.00 6.26
CA THR A 35 6.34 -8.62 7.51
C THR A 35 6.51 -7.67 8.70
N ALA A 36 7.65 -7.00 8.81
CA ALA A 36 7.91 -6.02 9.86
C ALA A 36 6.92 -4.84 9.78
N THR A 37 6.65 -4.31 8.58
CA THR A 37 5.67 -3.24 8.34
C THR A 37 4.29 -3.61 8.89
N VAL A 38 3.80 -4.80 8.56
CA VAL A 38 2.49 -5.29 9.06
C VAL A 38 2.50 -5.42 10.59
N HIS A 39 3.58 -5.95 11.17
CA HIS A 39 3.67 -6.12 12.62
C HIS A 39 3.80 -4.81 13.41
N ILE A 40 4.40 -3.75 12.85
CA ILE A 40 4.41 -2.42 13.47
C ILE A 40 2.97 -1.91 13.63
N MET A 41 2.17 -1.97 12.56
CA MET A 41 0.76 -1.53 12.59
C MET A 41 -0.03 -2.30 13.65
N TYR A 42 0.06 -3.62 13.64
CA TYR A 42 -0.66 -4.45 14.62
C TYR A 42 -0.19 -4.21 16.05
N ALA A 43 1.10 -3.99 16.28
CA ALA A 43 1.61 -3.67 17.61
C ALA A 43 1.04 -2.33 18.13
N ILE A 44 1.00 -1.29 17.29
CA ILE A 44 0.43 0.01 17.66
C ILE A 44 -1.06 -0.13 17.99
N GLN A 45 -1.83 -0.82 17.13
CA GLN A 45 -3.26 -1.05 17.35
C GLN A 45 -3.54 -1.86 18.62
N ASP A 46 -2.80 -2.95 18.85
CA ASP A 46 -2.97 -3.79 20.03
C ASP A 46 -2.64 -3.06 21.33
N ILE A 47 -1.57 -2.26 21.34
CA ILE A 47 -1.22 -1.42 22.49
C ILE A 47 -2.31 -0.36 22.74
N ASN A 48 -2.81 0.28 21.69
CA ASN A 48 -3.92 1.24 21.80
C ASN A 48 -5.19 0.60 22.35
N ASN A 49 -5.53 -0.62 21.92
CA ASN A 49 -6.65 -1.38 22.47
C ASN A 49 -6.46 -1.68 23.97
N GLN A 50 -5.23 -1.98 24.42
CA GLN A 50 -4.97 -2.18 25.85
C GLN A 50 -5.01 -0.87 26.65
N ILE A 51 -4.54 0.24 26.07
CA ILE A 51 -4.65 1.59 26.65
C ILE A 51 -6.13 1.95 26.89
N GLU A 52 -7.01 1.66 25.93
CA GLU A 52 -8.45 1.87 26.11
C GLU A 52 -9.02 1.07 27.27
N LYS A 53 -8.71 -0.24 27.34
CA LYS A 53 -9.16 -1.09 28.47
C LYS A 53 -8.66 -0.58 29.81
N TYR A 54 -7.39 -0.15 29.87
CA TYR A 54 -6.80 0.47 31.06
C TYR A 54 -7.59 1.72 31.47
N ASN A 55 -7.84 2.63 30.53
CA ASN A 55 -8.55 3.88 30.78
C ASN A 55 -10.02 3.67 31.20
N LEU A 56 -10.63 2.56 30.80
CA LEU A 56 -11.96 2.13 31.26
C LEU A 56 -11.96 1.50 32.67
N GLY A 57 -10.81 1.44 33.35
CA GLY A 57 -10.67 0.85 34.67
C GLY A 57 -10.70 -0.68 34.68
N LYS A 58 -10.56 -1.33 33.52
CA LYS A 58 -10.55 -2.79 33.38
C LYS A 58 -9.12 -3.32 33.46
N LEU A 59 -8.40 -2.98 34.53
CA LEU A 59 -7.02 -3.43 34.71
C LEU A 59 -6.97 -4.93 35.03
N ASP A 60 -6.34 -5.69 34.14
CA ASP A 60 -6.13 -7.12 34.31
C ASP A 60 -4.71 -7.52 33.86
N ILE A 61 -4.24 -8.70 34.26
CA ILE A 61 -2.88 -9.15 33.97
C ILE A 61 -2.61 -9.37 32.48
N SER A 62 -3.63 -9.61 31.66
CA SER A 62 -3.46 -9.75 30.22
C SER A 62 -3.02 -8.43 29.58
N ILE A 63 -3.42 -7.27 30.12
CA ILE A 63 -2.93 -5.95 29.67
C ILE A 63 -1.41 -5.89 29.77
N PHE A 64 -0.85 -6.34 30.90
CA PHE A 64 0.60 -6.39 31.09
C PHE A 64 1.26 -7.23 29.99
N TYR A 65 0.85 -8.49 29.85
CA TYR A 65 1.51 -9.40 28.92
C TYR A 65 1.35 -8.97 27.46
N GLN A 66 0.17 -8.49 27.06
CA GLN A 66 -0.07 -8.04 25.69
C GLN A 66 0.79 -6.81 25.37
N MET A 67 0.85 -5.81 26.26
CA MET A 67 1.73 -4.65 26.04
C MET A 67 3.21 -5.07 26.01
N MET A 68 3.66 -5.92 26.94
CA MET A 68 5.04 -6.42 26.97
C MET A 68 5.44 -7.15 25.68
N ILE A 69 4.60 -8.05 25.17
CA ILE A 69 4.90 -8.79 23.93
C ILE A 69 4.99 -7.83 22.74
N LYS A 70 4.03 -6.90 22.62
CA LYS A 70 3.97 -5.98 21.48
C LYS A 70 5.09 -4.95 21.49
N THR A 71 5.48 -4.45 22.66
CA THR A 71 6.66 -3.59 22.80
C THR A 71 7.95 -4.35 22.48
N ASP A 72 8.10 -5.61 22.90
CA ASP A 72 9.27 -6.43 22.53
C ASP A 72 9.35 -6.66 21.02
N PHE A 73 8.22 -6.91 20.36
CA PHE A 73 8.17 -6.99 18.90
C PHE A 73 8.62 -5.70 18.23
N LEU A 74 8.16 -4.53 18.68
CA LEU A 74 8.62 -3.25 18.14
C LEU A 74 10.14 -3.07 18.29
N ILE A 75 10.70 -3.41 19.45
CA ILE A 75 12.15 -3.37 19.68
C ILE A 75 12.89 -4.27 18.69
N SER A 76 12.44 -5.53 18.55
CA SER A 76 13.05 -6.50 17.63
C SER A 76 12.93 -6.08 16.17
N ILE A 77 11.81 -5.50 15.77
CA ILE A 77 11.60 -4.99 14.41
C ILE A 77 12.56 -3.85 14.12
N ILE A 78 12.68 -2.86 15.01
CA ILE A 78 13.59 -1.73 14.81
C ILE A 78 15.04 -2.22 14.66
N GLU A 79 15.49 -3.12 15.52
CA GLU A 79 16.82 -3.71 15.39
C GLU A 79 17.01 -4.43 14.05
N THR A 80 16.01 -5.19 13.61
CA THR A 80 16.02 -5.89 12.31
C THR A 80 16.09 -4.90 11.14
N LEU A 81 15.34 -3.81 11.18
CA LEU A 81 15.35 -2.78 10.14
C LEU A 81 16.72 -2.09 10.05
N TYR A 82 17.33 -1.75 11.18
CA TYR A 82 18.70 -1.23 11.19
C TYR A 82 19.69 -2.26 10.64
N GLU A 83 19.56 -3.54 10.97
CA GLU A 83 20.43 -4.59 10.40
C GLU A 83 20.30 -4.71 8.87
N ILE A 84 19.08 -4.59 8.33
CA ILE A 84 18.81 -4.68 6.88
C ILE A 84 19.34 -3.46 6.14
N PHE A 85 19.09 -2.24 6.65
CA PHE A 85 19.36 -0.99 5.92
C PHE A 85 20.64 -0.26 6.33
N GLU A 86 21.21 -0.60 7.49
CA GLU A 86 22.41 0.02 8.07
C GLU A 86 23.33 -1.03 8.70
N ALA A 87 23.96 -1.82 7.83
CA ALA A 87 24.84 -2.93 8.22
C ALA A 87 25.87 -2.53 9.31
N ASN A 88 26.09 -3.46 10.26
CA ASN A 88 27.07 -3.38 11.36
C ASN A 88 26.74 -2.43 12.52
N LYS A 89 25.53 -1.86 12.61
CA LYS A 89 25.13 -1.14 13.83
C LYS A 89 24.91 -2.11 15.00
N LYS A 90 25.60 -1.87 16.12
CA LYS A 90 25.34 -2.63 17.35
C LYS A 90 24.11 -2.06 18.05
N ARG A 91 23.42 -2.88 18.85
CA ARG A 91 22.24 -2.44 19.63
C ARG A 91 22.47 -1.17 20.44
N ARG A 92 23.64 -1.02 21.08
CA ARG A 92 23.97 0.19 21.84
C ARG A 92 24.01 1.44 20.95
N ASP A 93 24.44 1.29 19.71
CA ASP A 93 24.52 2.40 18.74
C ASP A 93 23.15 2.72 18.14
N ILE A 94 22.29 1.70 17.98
CA ILE A 94 20.88 1.88 17.57
C ILE A 94 20.15 2.71 18.63
N TRP A 95 20.17 2.25 19.89
CA TRP A 95 19.37 2.87 20.95
C TRP A 95 20.03 4.09 21.61
N GLY A 96 21.35 4.29 21.44
CA GLY A 96 22.07 5.45 21.95
C GLY A 96 21.87 5.68 23.46
N THR A 97 21.45 6.89 23.82
CA THR A 97 21.17 7.28 25.22
C THR A 97 19.99 6.54 25.84
N ASP A 98 19.07 6.04 25.01
CA ASP A 98 17.85 5.34 25.46
C ASP A 98 18.09 3.86 25.75
N TYR A 99 19.30 3.36 25.45
CA TYR A 99 19.66 1.96 25.61
C TYR A 99 19.35 1.41 27.01
N HIS A 100 19.57 2.21 28.06
CA HIS A 100 19.28 1.82 29.44
C HIS A 100 17.79 1.54 29.71
N ILE A 101 16.88 2.27 29.06
CA ILE A 101 15.43 2.07 29.19
C ILE A 101 15.02 0.78 28.48
N ILE A 102 15.55 0.55 27.28
CA ILE A 102 15.33 -0.66 26.51
C ILE A 102 15.89 -1.89 27.24
N GLN A 103 17.07 -1.80 27.86
CA GLN A 103 17.62 -2.87 28.70
C GLN A 103 16.74 -3.17 29.91
N LYS A 104 16.25 -2.12 30.60
CA LYS A 104 15.35 -2.29 31.75
C LYS A 104 14.03 -2.97 31.34
N PHE A 105 13.45 -2.56 30.21
CA PHE A 105 12.27 -3.20 29.64
C PHE A 105 12.53 -4.68 29.33
N ARG A 106 13.63 -4.99 28.62
CA ARG A 106 14.05 -6.35 28.27
C ARG A 106 14.30 -7.23 29.49
N LEU A 107 14.82 -6.66 30.58
CA LEU A 107 14.94 -7.35 31.85
C LEU A 107 13.57 -7.79 32.37
N TYR A 108 12.61 -6.85 32.48
CA TYR A 108 11.25 -7.18 32.94
C TYR A 108 10.56 -8.19 32.04
N ARG A 109 10.70 -8.01 30.73
CA ARG A 109 10.18 -8.95 29.73
C ARG A 109 10.77 -10.34 29.94
N SER A 110 12.09 -10.44 30.09
CA SER A 110 12.76 -11.73 30.27
C SER A 110 12.35 -12.40 31.58
N LEU A 111 12.23 -11.63 32.66
CA LEU A 111 11.76 -12.14 33.95
C LEU A 111 10.34 -12.71 33.90
N THR A 112 9.47 -12.14 33.05
CA THR A 112 8.04 -12.46 33.05
C THR A 112 7.59 -13.36 31.91
N LEU A 113 8.34 -13.42 30.80
CA LEU A 113 7.97 -14.15 29.58
C LEU A 113 8.97 -15.24 29.17
N ALA A 114 10.22 -15.23 29.67
CA ALA A 114 11.22 -16.25 29.37
C ALA A 114 11.29 -17.30 30.49
N HIS A 115 12.03 -18.39 30.24
CA HIS A 115 12.25 -19.43 31.26
C HIS A 115 12.92 -18.80 32.51
N PRO A 116 12.40 -19.05 33.73
CA PRO A 116 12.78 -18.32 34.95
C PRO A 116 14.23 -18.51 35.44
N LEU A 117 15.06 -19.29 34.73
CA LEU A 117 16.41 -19.70 35.18
C LEU A 117 17.56 -19.15 34.31
N GLU A 118 17.28 -18.42 33.23
CA GLU A 118 18.31 -17.82 32.36
C GLU A 118 17.93 -16.41 31.90
N THR A 119 17.64 -15.53 32.85
CA THR A 119 17.27 -14.15 32.54
C THR A 119 18.51 -13.28 32.36
N THR A 120 18.59 -12.61 31.21
CA THR A 120 19.59 -11.61 30.77
C THR A 120 20.44 -10.95 31.86
N ARG A 121 21.76 -11.01 31.69
CA ARG A 121 22.79 -10.42 32.56
C ARG A 121 22.79 -8.89 32.45
N TYR A 122 22.06 -8.22 33.34
CA TYR A 122 22.09 -6.77 33.51
C TYR A 122 22.57 -6.42 34.93
N GLU A 123 23.90 -6.42 35.11
CA GLU A 123 24.55 -6.17 36.41
C GLU A 123 24.13 -4.83 37.02
N GLU A 124 23.94 -3.80 36.20
CA GLU A 124 23.47 -2.47 36.61
C GLU A 124 22.08 -2.46 37.27
N PHE A 125 21.26 -3.49 37.02
CA PHE A 125 19.94 -3.67 37.64
C PHE A 125 19.95 -4.73 38.76
N GLY A 126 21.14 -5.21 39.14
CA GLY A 126 21.33 -6.22 40.17
C GLY A 126 21.10 -7.66 39.71
N PHE A 127 21.12 -7.91 38.40
CA PHE A 127 21.00 -9.24 37.76
C PHE A 127 22.33 -9.60 37.06
N GLY A 128 23.27 -10.15 37.83
CA GLY A 128 24.61 -10.53 37.34
C GLY A 128 24.71 -11.95 36.80
N ARG A 129 25.95 -12.41 36.58
CA ARG A 129 26.25 -13.76 36.05
C ARG A 129 25.79 -14.91 36.94
N GLU A 130 25.57 -14.66 38.24
CA GLU A 130 25.39 -15.71 39.24
C GLU A 130 23.94 -16.25 39.33
N ASN A 131 23.00 -15.80 38.48
CA ASN A 131 21.61 -16.30 38.38
C ASN A 131 20.92 -16.51 39.75
N GLU A 132 21.16 -15.61 40.70
CA GLU A 132 20.67 -15.76 42.07
C GLU A 132 19.27 -15.18 42.30
N LYS A 133 18.67 -14.57 41.26
CA LYS A 133 17.37 -13.91 41.33
C LYS A 133 16.47 -14.37 40.19
N TRP A 134 15.19 -14.62 40.50
CA TRP A 134 14.17 -14.99 39.52
C TRP A 134 12.81 -14.36 39.86
N CYS A 135 11.96 -14.22 38.85
CA CYS A 135 10.57 -13.80 39.06
C CYS A 135 9.78 -14.99 39.61
N GLN A 136 9.19 -14.82 40.79
CA GLN A 136 8.26 -15.78 41.37
C GLN A 136 6.85 -15.59 40.83
N ASP A 137 6.38 -14.34 40.76
CA ASP A 137 5.04 -14.01 40.28
C ASP A 137 4.96 -12.57 39.74
N ILE A 138 3.93 -12.30 38.95
CA ILE A 138 3.49 -10.97 38.58
C ILE A 138 1.96 -10.88 38.59
N HIS A 139 1.43 -9.92 39.35
CA HIS A 139 -0.01 -9.75 39.53
C HIS A 139 -0.43 -8.28 39.50
N VAL A 140 -1.72 -8.07 39.25
CA VAL A 140 -2.35 -6.74 39.39
C VAL A 140 -2.25 -6.32 40.85
N LYS A 141 -1.83 -5.09 41.11
CA LYS A 141 -1.70 -4.57 42.48
C LYS A 141 -2.96 -4.84 43.32
N GLY A 142 -2.79 -5.57 44.42
CA GLY A 142 -3.87 -5.86 45.36
C GLY A 142 -4.26 -4.63 46.20
N LYS A 143 -5.56 -4.45 46.47
CA LYS A 143 -6.06 -3.36 47.32
C LYS A 143 -5.46 -3.39 48.73
N MET A 144 -5.41 -4.56 49.36
CA MET A 144 -4.82 -4.71 50.70
C MET A 144 -3.30 -4.55 50.69
N GLU A 145 -2.62 -5.06 49.66
CA GLU A 145 -1.16 -4.98 49.52
C GLU A 145 -0.66 -3.53 49.55
N SER A 146 -1.36 -2.64 48.86
CA SER A 146 -1.06 -1.19 48.84
C SER A 146 -1.17 -0.49 50.21
N SER A 147 -1.89 -1.09 51.15
CA SER A 147 -2.03 -0.55 52.53
C SER A 147 -0.85 -0.96 53.41
N PHE A 148 -0.18 -2.07 53.11
CA PHE A 148 0.94 -2.59 53.89
C PHE A 148 2.31 -2.15 53.33
N PHE A 149 2.39 -1.84 52.04
CA PHE A 149 3.66 -1.52 51.37
C PHE A 149 3.55 -0.19 50.62
N SER A 150 4.13 0.87 51.18
CA SER A 150 4.09 2.21 50.59
C SER A 150 4.78 2.31 49.22
N GLU A 151 5.78 1.45 48.98
CA GLU A 151 6.60 1.44 47.76
C GLU A 151 5.84 1.02 46.49
N ILE A 152 4.75 0.28 46.65
CA ILE A 152 3.91 -0.22 45.54
C ILE A 152 2.56 0.49 45.45
N LYS A 153 2.32 1.52 46.29
CA LYS A 153 1.01 2.17 46.43
C LYS A 153 0.43 2.62 45.09
N ASP A 154 1.27 3.21 44.25
CA ASP A 154 0.87 3.78 42.96
C ASP A 154 1.16 2.86 41.76
N ALA A 155 1.60 1.61 42.01
CA ALA A 155 1.92 0.67 40.95
C ALA A 155 0.67 0.17 40.20
N ASP A 156 0.84 -0.20 38.93
CA ASP A 156 -0.18 -0.91 38.15
C ASP A 156 -0.08 -2.43 38.41
N PHE A 157 1.14 -2.95 38.40
CA PHE A 157 1.46 -4.35 38.69
C PHE A 157 2.57 -4.47 39.73
N VAL A 158 2.61 -5.61 40.40
CA VAL A 158 3.66 -5.97 41.36
C VAL A 158 4.38 -7.19 40.84
N MET A 159 5.70 -7.10 40.73
CA MET A 159 6.57 -8.21 40.36
C MET A 159 7.29 -8.72 41.62
N GLU A 160 7.10 -9.99 41.95
CA GLU A 160 7.73 -10.62 43.11
C GLU A 160 9.05 -11.29 42.67
N ILE A 161 10.18 -10.76 43.17
CA ILE A 161 11.52 -11.26 42.86
C ILE A 161 12.07 -12.04 44.04
N MET A 162 12.32 -13.33 43.84
CA MET A 162 13.05 -14.15 44.80
C MET A 162 14.54 -14.01 44.62
N GLU A 163 15.27 -14.09 45.73
CA GLU A 163 16.73 -14.09 45.77
C GLU A 163 17.21 -15.28 46.57
N LYS A 164 18.22 -15.97 46.08
CA LYS A 164 18.81 -17.14 46.73
C LYS A 164 19.20 -16.81 48.16
N GLY A 165 18.75 -17.64 49.11
CA GLY A 165 19.01 -17.45 50.53
C GLY A 165 18.06 -16.48 51.25
N LYS A 166 17.14 -15.81 50.54
CA LYS A 166 16.06 -15.03 51.17
C LYS A 166 14.77 -15.84 51.30
N SER A 167 14.09 -15.69 52.43
CA SER A 167 12.84 -16.41 52.73
C SER A 167 11.59 -15.78 52.10
N PHE A 168 11.65 -14.51 51.68
CA PHE A 168 10.52 -13.77 51.14
C PHE A 168 10.93 -13.00 49.88
N PRO A 169 10.03 -12.85 48.89
CA PRO A 169 10.32 -12.09 47.68
C PRO A 169 10.39 -10.59 47.96
N ASN A 170 11.21 -9.91 47.18
CA ASN A 170 11.18 -8.45 47.07
C ASN A 170 10.07 -8.03 46.10
N ARG A 171 9.22 -7.09 46.50
CA ARG A 171 8.13 -6.55 45.68
C ARG A 171 8.63 -5.37 44.88
N LYS A 172 8.68 -5.54 43.55
CA LYS A 172 9.09 -4.49 42.63
C LYS A 172 7.85 -3.88 41.97
N PRO A 173 7.61 -2.56 42.13
CA PRO A 173 6.50 -1.90 41.45
C PRO A 173 6.77 -1.80 39.95
N ILE A 174 5.75 -2.10 39.14
CA ILE A 174 5.75 -1.94 37.70
C ILE A 174 4.65 -0.94 37.31
N TYR A 175 5.03 0.04 36.52
CA TYR A 175 4.14 1.09 36.02
C TYR A 175 4.03 0.98 34.51
N ILE A 176 2.80 0.87 33.98
CA ILE A 176 2.57 0.78 32.53
C ILE A 176 3.22 1.96 31.82
N GLN A 177 2.99 3.18 32.29
CA GLN A 177 3.53 4.38 31.66
C GLN A 177 5.07 4.39 31.63
N LYS A 178 5.69 4.13 32.79
CA LYS A 178 7.14 4.35 32.97
C LYS A 178 7.98 3.18 32.48
N ASP A 179 7.50 1.96 32.67
CA ASP A 179 8.29 0.75 32.42
C ASP A 179 7.96 0.08 31.07
N ILE A 180 6.78 0.34 30.48
CA ILE A 180 6.34 -0.29 29.22
C ILE A 180 6.11 0.76 28.12
N LEU A 181 5.22 1.72 28.34
CA LEU A 181 4.91 2.73 27.33
C LEU A 181 6.08 3.67 27.06
N SER A 182 6.92 3.96 28.07
CA SER A 182 8.18 4.69 27.86
C SER A 182 9.08 4.00 26.81
N ALA A 183 9.27 2.68 26.93
CA ALA A 183 10.03 1.90 25.95
C ALA A 183 9.34 1.88 24.57
N THR A 184 8.01 1.83 24.55
CA THR A 184 7.21 1.90 23.32
C THR A 184 7.38 3.25 22.61
N SER A 185 7.30 4.35 23.35
CA SER A 185 7.49 5.70 22.81
C SER A 185 8.90 5.88 22.25
N ILE A 186 9.92 5.36 22.94
CA ILE A 186 11.30 5.33 22.43
C ILE A 186 11.36 4.54 21.13
N CYS A 187 10.72 3.36 21.04
CA CYS A 187 10.67 2.61 19.79
C CYS A 187 10.10 3.44 18.64
N LEU A 188 8.97 4.12 18.84
CA LEU A 188 8.35 4.94 17.80
C LEU A 188 9.22 6.15 17.41
N GLN A 189 9.92 6.77 18.38
CA GLN A 189 10.88 7.86 18.09
C GLN A 189 12.08 7.36 17.27
N HIS A 190 12.60 6.18 17.59
CA HIS A 190 13.68 5.54 16.83
C HIS A 190 13.21 5.11 15.44
N LEU A 191 11.98 4.62 15.31
CA LEU A 191 11.36 4.34 14.01
C LEU A 191 11.25 5.61 13.17
N GLN A 192 10.80 6.72 13.75
CA GLN A 192 10.74 8.02 13.06
C GLN A 192 12.13 8.51 12.62
N SER A 193 13.14 8.37 13.49
CA SER A 193 14.53 8.73 13.17
C SER A 193 15.10 7.86 12.05
N PHE A 194 14.81 6.56 12.09
CA PHE A 194 15.14 5.61 11.04
C PHE A 194 14.49 5.99 9.71
N THR A 195 13.17 6.22 9.71
CA THR A 195 12.40 6.66 8.53
C THR A 195 13.01 7.93 7.94
N HIS A 196 13.37 8.91 8.77
CA HIS A 196 14.02 10.14 8.30
C HIS A 196 15.38 9.88 7.64
N SER A 197 16.20 8.97 8.19
CA SER A 197 17.47 8.55 7.57
C SER A 197 17.24 7.96 6.17
N ILE A 198 16.25 7.08 6.02
CA ILE A 198 15.90 6.48 4.73
C ILE A 198 15.32 7.52 3.77
N PHE A 199 14.47 8.42 4.24
CA PHE A 199 13.91 9.52 3.46
C PHE A 199 15.00 10.42 2.85
N LEU A 200 16.04 10.75 3.62
CA LEU A 200 17.18 11.51 3.09
C LEU A 200 17.94 10.75 1.99
N LYS A 201 18.12 9.42 2.14
CA LYS A 201 18.70 8.57 1.09
C LYS A 201 17.79 8.54 -0.15
N LEU A 202 16.48 8.45 0.03
CA LEU A 202 15.49 8.49 -1.04
C LEU A 202 15.53 9.81 -1.80
N ILE A 203 15.58 10.96 -1.12
CA ILE A 203 15.73 12.28 -1.76
C ILE A 203 17.00 12.30 -2.60
N SER A 204 18.14 11.89 -2.05
CA SER A 204 19.41 11.88 -2.78
C SER A 204 19.34 11.03 -4.05
N LEU A 205 18.63 9.90 -4.00
CA LEU A 205 18.41 9.03 -5.14
C LEU A 205 17.50 9.68 -6.18
N LYS A 206 16.37 10.26 -5.75
CA LYS A 206 15.44 11.00 -6.61
C LYS A 206 16.16 12.13 -7.33
N GLU A 207 16.95 12.95 -6.63
CA GLU A 207 17.70 14.05 -7.24
C GLU A 207 18.74 13.54 -8.26
N THR A 208 19.39 12.40 -8.00
CA THR A 208 20.28 11.77 -8.98
C THR A 208 19.53 11.36 -10.25
N LEU A 209 18.36 10.72 -10.09
CA LEU A 209 17.52 10.30 -11.21
C LEU A 209 16.91 11.48 -11.98
N LYS A 210 16.54 12.57 -11.30
CA LYS A 210 16.07 13.84 -11.91
C LYS A 210 17.17 14.53 -12.69
N SER A 211 18.40 14.50 -12.19
CA SER A 211 19.55 15.12 -12.88
C SER A 211 20.00 14.36 -14.12
N THR A 212 19.59 13.10 -14.25
CA THR A 212 19.85 12.27 -15.43
C THR A 212 18.70 12.48 -16.42
N PRO A 213 18.96 13.03 -17.62
CA PRO A 213 17.92 13.16 -18.64
C PRO A 213 17.34 11.80 -19.03
N ILE A 214 16.03 11.73 -19.25
CA ILE A 214 15.37 10.58 -19.87
C ILE A 214 15.83 10.42 -21.32
N GLU A 215 15.83 9.17 -21.81
CA GLU A 215 16.20 8.82 -23.18
C GLU A 215 15.13 9.27 -24.19
N ALA A 216 13.87 9.37 -23.76
CA ALA A 216 12.75 9.78 -24.59
C ALA A 216 12.87 11.26 -25.05
N ASN A 217 13.08 11.48 -26.34
CA ASN A 217 13.16 12.80 -26.96
C ASN A 217 11.86 13.12 -27.72
N LYS A 218 11.27 14.30 -27.48
CA LYS A 218 10.04 14.78 -28.15
C LYS A 218 10.16 14.88 -29.69
N GLU A 219 11.38 14.89 -30.24
CA GLU A 219 11.63 14.84 -31.68
C GLU A 219 11.48 13.43 -32.29
N MET A 220 11.43 12.38 -31.46
CA MET A 220 11.20 11.01 -31.91
C MET A 220 9.76 10.84 -32.41
N CYS A 221 9.54 9.85 -33.28
CA CYS A 221 8.17 9.43 -33.54
C CYS A 221 7.54 8.89 -32.24
N ILE A 222 6.22 9.03 -32.09
CA ILE A 222 5.54 8.75 -30.81
C ILE A 222 5.75 7.31 -30.31
N LYS A 223 5.87 6.34 -31.23
CA LYS A 223 6.17 4.94 -30.91
C LYS A 223 7.57 4.76 -30.30
N ASP A 224 8.58 5.39 -30.89
CA ASP A 224 9.96 5.35 -30.37
C ASP A 224 10.07 6.14 -29.07
N TYR A 225 9.33 7.25 -28.95
CA TYR A 225 9.21 8.02 -27.72
C TYR A 225 8.65 7.16 -26.57
N ILE A 226 7.52 6.50 -26.77
CA ILE A 226 6.90 5.61 -25.78
C ILE A 226 7.83 4.46 -25.40
N ASN A 227 8.44 3.78 -26.38
CA ASN A 227 9.35 2.67 -26.12
C ASN A 227 10.57 3.10 -25.28
N SER A 228 11.07 4.31 -25.51
CA SER A 228 12.17 4.89 -24.72
C SER A 228 11.68 5.28 -23.32
N LEU A 229 10.51 5.92 -23.24
CA LEU A 229 9.91 6.37 -21.98
C LEU A 229 9.58 5.21 -21.04
N VAL A 230 9.14 4.06 -21.54
CA VAL A 230 8.90 2.85 -20.73
C VAL A 230 10.18 2.40 -20.01
N LYS A 231 11.35 2.48 -20.65
CA LYS A 231 12.63 2.14 -20.01
C LYS A 231 12.98 3.12 -18.90
N ASP A 232 12.69 4.41 -19.10
CA ASP A 232 12.89 5.44 -18.08
C ASP A 232 11.89 5.33 -16.94
N LEU A 233 10.65 4.94 -17.25
CA LEU A 233 9.61 4.63 -16.29
C LEU A 233 10.04 3.44 -15.43
N GLU A 234 10.57 2.37 -16.00
CA GLU A 234 11.05 1.20 -15.24
C GLU A 234 12.12 1.58 -14.21
N LYS A 235 13.01 2.52 -14.54
CA LYS A 235 14.07 2.97 -13.63
C LYS A 235 13.55 3.87 -12.50
N ARG A 236 12.44 4.57 -12.71
CA ARG A 236 11.95 5.67 -11.85
C ARG A 236 10.67 5.37 -11.09
N TYR A 237 9.82 4.52 -11.68
CA TYR A 237 8.58 3.99 -11.13
C TYR A 237 8.39 2.53 -11.56
N PRO A 238 9.24 1.61 -11.08
CA PRO A 238 9.10 0.18 -11.36
C PRO A 238 7.69 -0.38 -11.14
N THR A 239 6.94 0.14 -10.16
CA THR A 239 5.59 -0.34 -9.83
C THR A 239 4.53 0.00 -10.89
N GLU A 240 4.80 0.97 -11.77
CA GLU A 240 3.94 1.35 -12.90
C GLU A 240 4.02 0.36 -14.08
N ILE A 241 4.87 -0.66 -13.96
CA ILE A 241 5.12 -1.65 -14.99
C ILE A 241 4.88 -3.05 -14.43
N GLU A 242 3.91 -3.75 -15.01
CA GLU A 242 3.70 -5.17 -14.75
C GLU A 242 4.44 -6.00 -15.79
N LYS A 243 5.18 -7.02 -15.32
CA LYS A 243 5.92 -7.96 -16.18
C LYS A 243 5.41 -9.37 -15.94
N ILE A 244 4.77 -9.96 -16.95
CA ILE A 244 4.24 -11.32 -16.92
C ILE A 244 5.20 -12.21 -17.69
N VAL A 245 5.82 -13.18 -17.00
CA VAL A 245 6.68 -14.19 -17.62
C VAL A 245 5.85 -15.45 -17.87
N TYR A 246 5.65 -15.81 -19.13
CA TYR A 246 4.93 -17.01 -19.54
C TYR A 246 5.82 -18.26 -19.45
N GLU A 247 5.19 -19.44 -19.49
CA GLU A 247 5.88 -20.74 -19.40
C GLU A 247 6.93 -20.95 -20.51
N ASP A 248 6.78 -20.29 -21.65
CA ASP A 248 7.73 -20.30 -22.76
C ASP A 248 8.90 -19.31 -22.60
N ASN A 249 9.01 -18.68 -21.42
CA ASN A 249 9.95 -17.61 -21.07
C ASN A 249 9.76 -16.29 -21.86
N THR A 250 8.65 -16.12 -22.58
CA THR A 250 8.30 -14.81 -23.12
C THR A 250 7.87 -13.89 -21.99
N THR A 251 8.26 -12.61 -22.06
CA THR A 251 7.87 -11.59 -21.08
C THR A 251 6.96 -10.58 -21.75
N GLU A 252 5.74 -10.47 -21.25
CA GLU A 252 4.82 -9.40 -21.60
C GLU A 252 4.98 -8.25 -20.60
N VAL A 253 5.04 -7.03 -21.13
CA VAL A 253 5.20 -5.81 -20.35
C VAL A 253 3.93 -5.00 -20.49
N ASN A 254 3.18 -4.88 -19.39
CA ASN A 254 1.93 -4.14 -19.33
C ASN A 254 2.17 -2.83 -18.59
N CYS A 255 1.87 -1.71 -19.26
CA CYS A 255 1.87 -0.39 -18.66
C CYS A 255 0.94 0.56 -19.43
N ILE A 256 0.57 1.68 -18.81
CA ILE A 256 -0.35 2.65 -19.39
C ILE A 256 0.15 3.26 -20.71
N LEU A 257 1.48 3.38 -20.87
CA LEU A 257 2.07 3.92 -22.10
C LEU A 257 1.86 3.00 -23.30
N TYR A 258 1.94 1.68 -23.11
CA TYR A 258 1.63 0.73 -24.18
C TYR A 258 0.15 0.68 -24.51
N GLN A 259 -0.72 0.82 -23.51
CA GLN A 259 -2.16 0.97 -23.76
C GLN A 259 -2.43 2.24 -24.59
N ALA A 260 -1.77 3.35 -24.28
CA ALA A 260 -1.90 4.58 -25.06
C ALA A 260 -1.39 4.43 -26.50
N LEU A 261 -0.30 3.68 -26.70
CA LEU A 261 0.21 3.38 -28.05
C LEU A 261 -0.82 2.64 -28.90
N GLU A 262 -1.63 1.74 -28.32
CA GLU A 262 -2.69 1.06 -29.07
C GLU A 262 -3.74 2.03 -29.63
N TYR A 263 -4.04 3.13 -28.93
CA TYR A 263 -4.96 4.16 -29.41
C TYR A 263 -4.31 4.98 -30.53
N LEU A 264 -3.01 5.29 -30.40
CA LEU A 264 -2.30 6.09 -31.39
C LEU A 264 -2.02 5.33 -32.69
N ASP A 265 -1.70 4.03 -32.59
CA ASP A 265 -1.44 3.15 -33.74
C ASP A 265 -2.74 2.80 -34.52
N TYR A 266 -3.92 3.01 -33.93
CA TYR A 266 -5.20 2.71 -34.55
C TYR A 266 -5.62 3.74 -35.61
N TYR A 267 -6.28 3.35 -36.69
CA TYR A 267 -6.79 4.27 -37.73
C TYR A 267 -8.17 3.83 -38.23
N PHE A 268 -9.12 4.77 -38.32
CA PHE A 268 -10.43 4.52 -38.92
C PHE A 268 -10.37 4.62 -40.44
N THR A 269 -10.84 3.58 -41.12
CA THR A 269 -10.90 3.57 -42.60
C THR A 269 -11.79 4.67 -43.18
N ASP A 270 -12.85 5.06 -42.45
CA ASP A 270 -13.72 6.17 -42.79
C ASP A 270 -13.03 7.53 -42.51
N PRO A 271 -12.87 8.40 -43.53
CA PRO A 271 -12.15 9.67 -43.36
C PRO A 271 -12.80 10.66 -42.37
N MET A 272 -14.13 10.66 -42.23
CA MET A 272 -14.82 11.57 -41.32
C MET A 272 -14.63 11.13 -39.86
N ARG A 273 -14.71 9.82 -39.61
CA ARG A 273 -14.42 9.24 -38.29
C ARG A 273 -12.97 9.44 -37.90
N GLU A 274 -12.03 9.23 -38.83
CA GLU A 274 -10.63 9.46 -38.53
C GLU A 274 -10.37 10.93 -38.17
N GLU A 275 -10.99 11.88 -38.87
CA GLU A 275 -10.82 13.30 -38.55
C GLU A 275 -11.30 13.64 -37.12
N GLN A 276 -12.45 13.08 -36.69
CA GLN A 276 -12.92 13.22 -35.31
C GLN A 276 -12.01 12.52 -34.30
N TYR A 277 -11.44 11.38 -34.67
CA TYR A 277 -10.55 10.60 -33.81
C TYR A 277 -9.18 11.28 -33.64
N ARG A 278 -8.68 12.01 -34.65
CA ARG A 278 -7.42 12.75 -34.56
C ARG A 278 -7.39 13.77 -33.43
N ALA A 279 -8.52 14.45 -33.17
CA ALA A 279 -8.62 15.38 -32.04
C ALA A 279 -8.39 14.67 -30.71
N TYR A 280 -8.96 13.47 -30.55
CA TYR A 280 -8.78 12.64 -29.36
C TYR A 280 -7.34 12.11 -29.23
N LYS A 281 -6.76 11.59 -30.33
CA LYS A 281 -5.34 11.19 -30.36
C LYS A 281 -4.40 12.31 -29.95
N SER A 282 -4.66 13.53 -30.41
CA SER A 282 -3.83 14.69 -30.06
C SER A 282 -3.82 14.98 -28.55
N GLU A 283 -4.95 14.80 -27.86
CA GLU A 283 -5.00 14.97 -26.40
C GLU A 283 -4.27 13.82 -25.68
N ILE A 284 -4.39 12.58 -26.19
CA ILE A 284 -3.63 11.44 -25.68
C ILE A 284 -2.13 11.68 -25.83
N GLU A 285 -1.67 12.11 -27.00
CA GLU A 285 -0.25 12.41 -27.26
C GLU A 285 0.28 13.53 -26.36
N GLN A 286 -0.50 14.60 -26.15
CA GLN A 286 -0.16 15.64 -25.20
C GLN A 286 -0.01 15.09 -23.78
N ALA A 287 -0.96 14.27 -23.31
CA ALA A 287 -0.91 13.66 -21.99
C ALA A 287 0.28 12.71 -21.82
N ILE A 288 0.68 12.00 -22.87
CA ILE A 288 1.90 11.18 -22.87
C ILE A 288 3.16 12.06 -22.70
N HIS A 289 3.22 13.24 -23.33
CA HIS A 289 4.34 14.16 -23.14
C HIS A 289 4.37 14.81 -21.74
N GLU A 290 3.20 15.08 -21.16
CA GLU A 290 3.07 15.53 -19.77
C GLU A 290 3.54 14.41 -18.81
N TYR A 291 3.08 13.18 -19.05
CA TYR A 291 3.53 11.99 -18.33
C TYR A 291 5.06 11.83 -18.40
N GLY A 292 5.64 11.97 -19.59
CA GLY A 292 7.10 11.91 -19.77
C GLY A 292 7.85 12.99 -19.01
N SER A 293 7.29 14.20 -18.94
CA SER A 293 7.85 15.30 -18.15
C SER A 293 7.78 15.00 -16.65
N SER A 294 6.71 14.35 -16.19
CA SER A 294 6.59 13.91 -14.80
C SER A 294 7.49 12.73 -14.43
N VAL A 295 7.75 11.82 -15.38
CA VAL A 295 8.77 10.79 -15.21
C VAL A 295 10.15 11.42 -15.03
N GLN A 296 10.53 12.40 -15.86
CA GLN A 296 11.81 13.13 -15.71
C GLN A 296 11.93 13.83 -14.35
N ASN A 297 10.86 14.48 -13.90
CA ASN A 297 10.86 15.26 -12.67
C ASN A 297 10.64 14.44 -11.40
N MET A 298 10.40 13.13 -11.51
CA MET A 298 10.08 12.26 -10.38
C MET A 298 8.88 12.78 -9.55
N ASP A 299 7.83 13.28 -10.23
CA ASP A 299 6.63 13.90 -9.62
C ASP A 299 5.28 13.32 -10.13
N LEU A 300 5.26 12.05 -10.57
CA LEU A 300 4.10 11.41 -11.21
C LEU A 300 2.84 11.44 -10.33
N GLU A 301 3.01 11.18 -9.03
CA GLU A 301 1.94 11.17 -8.04
C GLU A 301 1.44 12.61 -7.72
N GLU A 302 2.34 13.60 -7.75
CA GLU A 302 2.00 15.01 -7.47
C GLU A 302 1.23 15.64 -8.64
N THR A 303 1.61 15.30 -9.87
CA THR A 303 0.95 15.82 -11.07
C THR A 303 -0.28 15.03 -11.49
N GLN A 304 -0.50 13.86 -10.89
CA GLN A 304 -1.55 12.90 -11.25
C GLN A 304 -1.49 12.51 -12.74
N ALA A 305 -0.28 12.42 -13.30
CA ALA A 305 -0.11 12.20 -14.73
C ALA A 305 -0.62 10.82 -15.16
N HIS A 306 -0.48 9.79 -14.30
CA HIS A 306 -1.07 8.48 -14.55
C HIS A 306 -2.59 8.57 -14.63
N GLU A 307 -3.25 9.18 -13.63
CA GLU A 307 -4.70 9.28 -13.57
C GLU A 307 -5.27 10.11 -14.72
N LYS A 308 -4.57 11.18 -15.13
CA LYS A 308 -4.94 11.98 -16.30
C LYS A 308 -4.89 11.16 -17.60
N LEU A 309 -3.79 10.45 -17.83
CA LEU A 309 -3.66 9.61 -19.02
C LEU A 309 -4.70 8.47 -18.98
N SER A 310 -4.91 7.86 -17.81
CA SER A 310 -5.89 6.78 -17.62
C SER A 310 -7.31 7.26 -17.88
N GLY A 311 -7.68 8.43 -17.36
CA GLY A 311 -8.97 9.06 -17.61
C GLY A 311 -9.18 9.45 -19.07
N LEU A 312 -8.11 9.73 -19.83
CA LEU A 312 -8.20 9.91 -21.27
C LEU A 312 -8.38 8.58 -22.01
N LEU A 313 -7.65 7.52 -21.65
CA LEU A 313 -7.79 6.21 -22.31
C LEU A 313 -9.13 5.53 -21.97
N TYR A 314 -9.64 5.75 -20.76
CA TYR A 314 -10.90 5.19 -20.28
C TYR A 314 -11.84 6.32 -19.82
N PRO A 315 -12.43 7.09 -20.76
CA PRO A 315 -13.27 8.23 -20.40
C PRO A 315 -14.44 7.86 -19.50
N ASN A 316 -14.73 8.72 -18.53
CA ASN A 316 -15.86 8.52 -17.63
C ASN A 316 -17.20 8.75 -18.37
N CYS A 317 -18.16 7.86 -18.14
CA CYS A 317 -19.51 7.94 -18.68
C CYS A 317 -20.50 8.77 -17.84
N SER A 318 -20.11 9.33 -16.69
CA SER A 318 -21.02 10.05 -15.76
C SER A 318 -21.89 11.10 -16.47
N ALA A 319 -21.30 11.91 -17.36
CA ALA A 319 -22.02 12.99 -18.04
C ALA A 319 -23.19 12.49 -18.92
N LEU A 320 -23.06 11.29 -19.49
CA LEU A 320 -24.13 10.64 -20.25
C LEU A 320 -25.10 9.88 -19.35
N CYS A 321 -24.59 9.23 -18.31
CA CYS A 321 -25.42 8.49 -17.36
C CYS A 321 -26.49 9.38 -16.71
N ASP A 322 -26.12 10.59 -16.31
CA ASP A 322 -27.03 11.56 -15.66
C ASP A 322 -28.19 12.00 -16.57
N LYS A 323 -28.05 11.81 -17.88
CA LYS A 323 -29.03 12.22 -18.92
C LYS A 323 -29.71 11.03 -19.59
N SER A 324 -29.26 9.81 -19.31
CA SER A 324 -29.73 8.60 -19.97
C SER A 324 -31.10 8.19 -19.44
N SER A 325 -31.95 7.74 -20.37
CA SER A 325 -33.23 7.11 -20.03
C SER A 325 -33.13 5.58 -19.97
N ILE A 326 -31.95 5.03 -20.25
CA ILE A 326 -31.69 3.59 -20.34
C ILE A 326 -31.54 3.00 -18.93
N GLU A 327 -32.27 1.92 -18.67
CA GLU A 327 -32.19 1.21 -17.40
C GLU A 327 -30.77 0.65 -17.19
N GLN A 328 -30.22 0.90 -16.00
CA GLN A 328 -28.89 0.44 -15.57
C GLN A 328 -27.76 0.91 -16.50
N VAL A 329 -27.87 2.12 -17.06
CA VAL A 329 -26.88 2.69 -18.01
C VAL A 329 -25.44 2.58 -17.52
N HIS A 330 -25.16 2.84 -16.23
CA HIS A 330 -23.82 2.70 -15.64
C HIS A 330 -23.25 1.30 -15.81
N TYR A 331 -24.06 0.27 -15.51
CA TYR A 331 -23.66 -1.13 -15.68
C TYR A 331 -23.37 -1.44 -17.16
N ARG A 332 -24.15 -0.88 -18.08
CA ARG A 332 -23.95 -1.10 -19.52
C ARG A 332 -22.62 -0.53 -19.98
N TYR A 333 -22.33 0.72 -19.63
CA TYR A 333 -21.05 1.35 -19.94
C TYR A 333 -19.86 0.60 -19.35
N GLU A 334 -19.96 0.18 -18.08
CA GLU A 334 -18.95 -0.64 -17.42
C GLU A 334 -18.67 -1.93 -18.22
N LYS A 335 -19.71 -2.62 -18.70
CA LYS A 335 -19.53 -3.86 -19.47
C LYS A 335 -18.97 -3.66 -20.86
N VAL A 336 -19.27 -2.54 -21.52
CA VAL A 336 -18.60 -2.19 -22.80
C VAL A 336 -17.09 -2.06 -22.56
N ALA A 337 -16.68 -1.25 -21.58
CA ALA A 337 -15.27 -1.01 -21.27
C ALA A 337 -14.55 -2.31 -20.84
N MET A 338 -15.17 -3.11 -19.98
CA MET A 338 -14.57 -4.33 -19.44
C MET A 338 -14.44 -5.44 -20.48
N TYR A 339 -15.40 -5.59 -21.39
CA TYR A 339 -15.47 -6.79 -22.24
C TYR A 339 -14.99 -6.59 -23.68
N LEU A 340 -14.93 -5.36 -24.18
CA LEU A 340 -14.46 -5.10 -25.55
C LEU A 340 -12.99 -4.67 -25.61
N SER A 341 -12.45 -4.06 -24.55
CA SER A 341 -11.09 -3.47 -24.54
C SER A 341 -9.96 -4.42 -24.91
N ASN A 342 -10.09 -5.70 -24.59
CA ASN A 342 -9.06 -6.73 -24.81
C ASN A 342 -9.41 -7.74 -25.93
N SER A 343 -10.61 -7.65 -26.52
CA SER A 343 -11.02 -8.59 -27.57
C SER A 343 -10.56 -8.11 -28.96
N LYS A 344 -9.84 -8.96 -29.69
CA LYS A 344 -9.49 -8.73 -31.11
C LYS A 344 -10.42 -9.47 -32.06
N GLU A 345 -11.42 -10.16 -31.53
CA GLU A 345 -12.41 -10.89 -32.31
C GLU A 345 -13.45 -9.95 -32.90
N ARG A 346 -14.40 -10.51 -33.65
CA ARG A 346 -15.57 -9.81 -34.16
C ARG A 346 -16.82 -10.51 -33.65
N SER A 347 -17.25 -10.12 -32.45
CA SER A 347 -18.31 -10.82 -31.71
C SER A 347 -19.72 -10.35 -32.09
N ILE A 348 -19.84 -9.17 -32.70
CA ILE A 348 -21.10 -8.47 -32.94
C ILE A 348 -22.12 -9.25 -33.78
N GLU A 349 -21.71 -9.99 -34.81
CA GLU A 349 -22.64 -10.77 -35.66
C GLU A 349 -23.37 -11.82 -34.82
N THR A 350 -22.61 -12.65 -34.11
CA THR A 350 -23.13 -13.67 -33.21
C THR A 350 -23.93 -13.05 -32.05
N ALA A 351 -23.48 -11.91 -31.54
CA ALA A 351 -24.14 -11.18 -30.46
C ALA A 351 -25.56 -10.72 -30.86
N ILE A 352 -25.71 -10.17 -32.07
CA ILE A 352 -27.02 -9.72 -32.59
C ILE A 352 -27.94 -10.91 -32.92
N GLU A 353 -27.40 -12.01 -33.44
CA GLU A 353 -28.20 -13.24 -33.64
C GLU A 353 -28.74 -13.79 -32.32
N LYS A 354 -27.90 -13.86 -31.28
CA LYS A 354 -28.30 -14.28 -29.95
C LYS A 354 -29.32 -13.32 -29.34
N LEU A 355 -29.13 -12.01 -29.49
CA LEU A 355 -30.07 -11.00 -29.01
C LEU A 355 -31.45 -11.17 -29.64
N LYS A 356 -31.52 -11.43 -30.95
CA LYS A 356 -32.79 -11.71 -31.67
C LYS A 356 -33.45 -13.01 -31.19
N LYS A 357 -32.64 -14.03 -30.87
CA LYS A 357 -33.14 -15.35 -30.46
C LYS A 357 -33.62 -15.39 -29.00
N TYR A 358 -32.87 -14.76 -28.09
CA TYR A 358 -33.05 -14.92 -26.65
C TYR A 358 -33.58 -13.68 -25.93
N SER A 359 -33.70 -12.53 -26.62
CA SER A 359 -33.95 -11.21 -26.02
C SER A 359 -32.81 -10.74 -25.10
N TYR A 360 -32.86 -9.48 -24.67
CA TYR A 360 -31.85 -8.90 -23.78
C TYR A 360 -31.72 -9.69 -22.48
N ASP A 361 -32.85 -9.99 -21.82
CA ASP A 361 -32.86 -10.72 -20.56
C ASP A 361 -32.36 -12.15 -20.70
N GLY A 362 -32.64 -12.79 -21.84
CA GLY A 362 -32.14 -14.14 -22.11
C GLY A 362 -30.63 -14.17 -22.36
N CYS A 363 -30.07 -13.14 -23.01
CA CYS A 363 -28.62 -13.00 -23.23
C CYS A 363 -27.84 -12.74 -21.94
N ARG A 364 -28.48 -12.22 -20.89
CA ARG A 364 -27.88 -12.03 -19.56
C ARG A 364 -27.58 -13.35 -18.84
N ASN A 365 -28.22 -14.46 -19.25
CA ASN A 365 -28.05 -15.74 -18.58
C ASN A 365 -26.65 -16.34 -18.79
N VAL A 366 -26.12 -16.95 -17.72
CA VAL A 366 -24.79 -17.57 -17.73
C VAL A 366 -24.70 -18.62 -18.84
N GLY A 367 -23.63 -18.54 -19.63
CA GLY A 367 -23.35 -19.49 -20.71
C GLY A 367 -24.06 -19.22 -22.04
N VAL A 368 -24.87 -18.16 -22.15
CA VAL A 368 -25.53 -17.79 -23.41
C VAL A 368 -24.62 -16.93 -24.28
N CYS A 369 -24.04 -15.89 -23.72
CA CYS A 369 -23.11 -14.98 -24.39
C CYS A 369 -21.69 -15.13 -23.83
N THR A 370 -20.68 -14.98 -24.69
CA THR A 370 -19.32 -14.68 -24.25
C THR A 370 -19.27 -13.25 -23.69
N ASN A 371 -18.20 -12.93 -22.96
CA ASN A 371 -18.01 -11.56 -22.47
C ASN A 371 -18.03 -10.54 -23.61
N ALA A 372 -17.29 -10.80 -24.69
CA ALA A 372 -17.21 -9.90 -25.84
C ALA A 372 -18.57 -9.75 -26.55
N GLU A 373 -19.34 -10.83 -26.74
CA GLU A 373 -20.71 -10.75 -27.27
C GLU A 373 -21.61 -9.91 -26.36
N TRP A 374 -21.51 -10.06 -25.04
CA TRP A 374 -22.31 -9.27 -24.10
C TRP A 374 -21.93 -7.79 -24.11
N GLY A 375 -20.63 -7.48 -24.21
CA GLY A 375 -20.14 -6.11 -24.38
C GLY A 375 -20.65 -5.47 -25.68
N ALA A 376 -20.66 -6.23 -26.78
CA ALA A 376 -21.18 -5.79 -28.06
C ALA A 376 -22.70 -5.52 -27.99
N ILE A 377 -23.47 -6.37 -27.30
CA ILE A 377 -24.90 -6.13 -27.02
C ILE A 377 -25.09 -4.85 -26.21
N GLN A 378 -24.27 -4.61 -25.18
CA GLN A 378 -24.40 -3.38 -24.39
C GLN A 378 -24.16 -2.14 -25.25
N LEU A 379 -23.10 -2.14 -26.05
CA LEU A 379 -22.80 -1.02 -26.94
C LEU A 379 -23.91 -0.81 -27.97
N PHE A 380 -24.44 -1.88 -28.54
CA PHE A 380 -25.60 -1.81 -29.45
C PHE A 380 -26.81 -1.14 -28.79
N THR A 381 -27.09 -1.45 -27.52
CA THR A 381 -28.19 -0.80 -26.81
C THR A 381 -27.95 0.66 -26.44
N LEU A 382 -26.68 1.10 -26.39
CA LEU A 382 -26.26 2.46 -26.08
C LEU A 382 -26.06 3.32 -27.34
N GLN A 383 -26.15 2.73 -28.54
CA GLN A 383 -25.74 3.38 -29.79
C GLN A 383 -26.43 4.74 -30.01
N ASP A 384 -27.71 4.85 -29.67
CA ASP A 384 -28.51 6.05 -29.97
C ASP A 384 -28.07 7.24 -29.10
N GLU A 385 -27.54 6.99 -27.90
CA GLU A 385 -26.99 8.03 -27.01
C GLU A 385 -25.55 8.43 -27.41
N LEU A 386 -24.82 7.54 -28.08
CA LEU A 386 -23.42 7.76 -28.48
C LEU A 386 -23.27 8.37 -29.89
N ASN A 387 -24.14 7.99 -30.81
CA ASN A 387 -24.13 8.43 -32.21
C ASN A 387 -24.11 9.96 -32.42
N PRO A 388 -24.72 10.81 -31.57
CA PRO A 388 -24.60 12.26 -31.69
C PRO A 388 -23.16 12.79 -31.53
N TYR A 389 -22.30 12.03 -30.82
CA TYR A 389 -20.93 12.43 -30.51
C TYR A 389 -19.91 11.72 -31.40
N PHE A 390 -20.14 10.45 -31.71
CA PHE A 390 -19.34 9.68 -32.66
C PHE A 390 -20.16 8.50 -33.18
N GLN A 391 -20.28 8.37 -34.51
CA GLN A 391 -21.12 7.34 -35.12
C GLN A 391 -20.53 5.94 -34.95
N ILE A 392 -21.26 5.03 -34.30
CA ILE A 392 -20.82 3.65 -34.07
C ILE A 392 -21.05 2.77 -35.31
N ASP A 393 -20.00 2.08 -35.76
CA ASP A 393 -20.01 1.03 -36.77
C ASP A 393 -20.02 -0.33 -36.11
N PHE A 394 -20.99 -1.16 -36.45
CA PHE A 394 -21.05 -2.53 -35.96
C PHE A 394 -20.44 -3.55 -36.94
N ASN A 395 -19.81 -3.11 -38.04
CA ASN A 395 -19.17 -3.99 -39.02
C ASN A 395 -17.66 -4.17 -38.82
N VAL A 396 -17.22 -4.15 -37.56
CA VAL A 396 -15.81 -4.01 -37.18
C VAL A 396 -15.42 -4.98 -36.05
N THR A 397 -14.14 -4.99 -35.65
CA THR A 397 -13.65 -5.79 -34.52
C THR A 397 -14.12 -5.24 -33.17
N ASP A 398 -14.10 -6.08 -32.14
CA ASP A 398 -14.48 -5.69 -30.78
C ASP A 398 -13.57 -4.59 -30.22
N LYS A 399 -12.26 -4.63 -30.51
CA LYS A 399 -11.32 -3.56 -30.16
C LYS A 399 -11.67 -2.24 -30.85
N GLU A 400 -12.04 -2.30 -32.14
CA GLU A 400 -12.49 -1.12 -32.86
C GLU A 400 -13.78 -0.56 -32.25
N LEU A 401 -14.77 -1.41 -31.93
CA LEU A 401 -15.98 -1.01 -31.20
C LEU A 401 -15.65 -0.28 -29.89
N PHE A 402 -14.69 -0.80 -29.13
CA PHE A 402 -14.22 -0.16 -27.90
C PHE A 402 -13.61 1.23 -28.16
N LEU A 403 -12.79 1.39 -29.20
CA LEU A 403 -12.21 2.69 -29.54
C LEU A 403 -13.25 3.70 -30.00
N GLN A 404 -14.25 3.25 -30.78
CA GLN A 404 -15.38 4.10 -31.17
C GLN A 404 -16.19 4.54 -29.94
N PHE A 405 -16.40 3.63 -29.00
CA PHE A 405 -17.05 3.91 -27.72
C PHE A 405 -16.28 4.96 -26.90
N CYS A 406 -14.97 4.79 -26.71
CA CYS A 406 -14.15 5.79 -26.00
C CYS A 406 -14.14 7.14 -26.72
N THR A 407 -14.09 7.14 -28.05
CA THR A 407 -14.13 8.38 -28.85
C THR A 407 -15.47 9.10 -28.68
N ALA A 408 -16.59 8.37 -28.67
CA ALA A 408 -17.90 8.94 -28.39
C ALA A 408 -17.96 9.57 -26.99
N LEU A 409 -17.47 8.86 -25.96
CA LEU A 409 -17.43 9.40 -24.59
C LEU A 409 -16.55 10.63 -24.46
N TYR A 410 -15.39 10.63 -25.11
CA TYR A 410 -14.49 11.78 -25.15
C TYR A 410 -15.21 13.03 -25.69
N HIS A 411 -15.86 12.93 -26.86
CA HIS A 411 -16.60 14.05 -27.44
C HIS A 411 -17.83 14.45 -26.63
N ALA A 412 -18.50 13.48 -26.00
CA ALA A 412 -19.60 13.76 -25.08
C ALA A 412 -19.13 14.59 -23.87
N SER A 413 -17.99 14.25 -23.28
CA SER A 413 -17.44 14.95 -22.12
C SER A 413 -17.04 16.41 -22.41
N LYS A 414 -16.72 16.73 -23.66
CA LYS A 414 -16.38 18.11 -24.11
C LYS A 414 -17.61 18.94 -24.46
N SER A 415 -18.74 18.28 -24.71
CA SER A 415 -19.97 18.90 -25.22
C SER A 415 -21.02 19.16 -24.14
N LEU A 416 -20.85 18.60 -22.94
CA LEU A 416 -21.77 18.65 -21.81
C LEU A 416 -21.15 19.40 -20.64
#